data_AF-A0AAE1S691-F1
#
_entry.id   AF-A0AAE1S691-F1
#
_cell.length_a   1.000
_cell.length_b   1.000
_cell.length_c   1.000
_cell.angle_alpha   90.00
_cell.angle_beta   90.00
_cell.angle_gamma   90.00
#
_symmetry.space_group_name_H-M   'P 1'
#
loop_
_entity.id
_entity.type
_entity.pdbx_description
1 polymer ?
#
loop_
_entity_poly.entity_id
_entity_poly.type
_entity_poly.pdbx_seq_one_letter_code
_entity_poly.pdbx_strand_id
1 'polypeptide(L)'
;MDMAHISGLVAASVVANPFEYCDIVTTTTHKSLRGPRGGMIFFKKDPILGVDLESAINNAVFPGLQGGPHNHTIGGLAVCLKHDKSPDFKAYQNKVVSNCRALANRLMELGYKLVSGGTDNHLVLVDLRPLGLDGA
;
A
#
# COMPACT_ATOMS: atom_id res chain seq x y z
N MET A 1 -2.95 4.56 9.74
CA MET A 1 -3.29 4.34 8.31
C MET A 1 -2.90 2.94 7.90
N ASP A 2 -3.75 2.21 7.18
CA ASP A 2 -3.34 1.02 6.45
C ASP A 2 -3.04 1.42 5.00
N MET A 3 -1.76 1.31 4.61
CA MET A 3 -1.28 1.68 3.27
C MET A 3 -1.03 0.45 2.38
N ALA A 4 -1.57 -0.72 2.71
CA ALA A 4 -1.28 -1.98 2.01
C ALA A 4 -1.37 -1.89 0.48
N HIS A 5 -2.37 -1.19 -0.05
CA HIS A 5 -2.57 -1.05 -1.50
C HIS A 5 -1.56 -0.08 -2.16
N ILE A 6 -1.07 0.91 -1.42
CA ILE A 6 -0.29 2.04 -1.97
C ILE A 6 1.14 2.12 -1.42
N SER A 7 1.60 1.17 -0.62
CA SER A 7 2.91 1.23 0.03
C SER A 7 4.07 1.37 -0.94
N GLY A 8 4.01 0.75 -2.13
CA GLY A 8 5.01 0.97 -3.18
C GLY A 8 4.96 2.38 -3.76
N LEU A 9 3.76 2.95 -3.92
CA LEU A 9 3.57 4.33 -4.38
C LEU A 9 4.11 5.33 -3.34
N VAL A 10 3.88 5.08 -2.05
CA VAL A 10 4.41 5.88 -0.94
C VAL A 10 5.94 5.78 -0.91
N ALA A 11 6.51 4.58 -1.01
CA ALA A 11 7.96 4.35 -1.02
C ALA A 11 8.66 5.07 -2.18
N ALA A 12 8.01 5.16 -3.34
CA ALA A 12 8.49 5.90 -4.51
C ALA A 12 8.18 7.41 -4.48
N SER A 13 7.49 7.89 -3.45
CA SER A 13 7.03 9.29 -3.31
C SER A 13 6.21 9.78 -4.50
N VAL A 14 5.31 8.94 -5.01
CA VAL A 14 4.39 9.31 -6.12
C VAL A 14 2.96 9.61 -5.66
N VAL A 15 2.67 9.40 -4.37
CA VAL A 15 1.43 9.76 -3.68
C VAL A 15 1.76 10.40 -2.33
N ALA A 16 0.75 10.99 -1.67
CA ALA A 16 0.90 11.61 -0.37
C ALA A 16 1.48 10.64 0.69
N ASN A 17 2.28 11.19 1.60
CA ASN A 17 2.99 10.43 2.61
C ASN A 17 2.15 10.29 3.90
N PRO A 18 1.61 9.10 4.24
CA PRO A 18 0.79 8.94 5.44
C PRO A 18 1.59 9.12 6.75
N PHE A 19 2.91 9.00 6.70
CA PHE A 19 3.79 9.15 7.87
C PHE A 19 3.84 10.61 8.40
N GLU A 20 3.39 11.59 7.62
CA GLU A 20 3.32 12.99 8.07
C GLU A 20 2.24 13.22 9.14
N TYR A 21 1.18 12.40 9.13
CA TYR A 21 0.00 12.63 9.97
C TYR A 21 -0.29 11.46 10.92
N CYS A 22 0.10 10.25 10.57
CA CYS A 22 -0.29 9.06 11.30
C CYS A 22 0.70 8.68 12.40
N ASP A 23 0.18 8.28 13.56
CA ASP A 23 0.99 7.72 14.64
C ASP A 23 1.39 6.26 14.39
N ILE A 24 0.51 5.51 13.72
CA ILE A 24 0.69 4.11 13.34
C ILE A 24 0.39 3.96 11.84
N VAL A 25 1.29 3.29 11.13
CA VAL A 25 1.11 2.93 9.71
C VAL A 25 1.34 1.43 9.54
N THR A 26 0.36 0.71 9.01
CA THR A 26 0.47 -0.72 8.69
C THR A 26 0.51 -0.92 7.18
N THR A 27 1.12 -2.03 6.74
CA THR A 27 1.10 -2.40 5.33
C THR A 27 1.31 -3.89 5.13
N THR A 28 0.72 -4.44 4.07
CA THR A 28 1.22 -5.68 3.47
C THR A 28 2.44 -5.42 2.61
N THR A 29 3.31 -6.42 2.44
CA THR A 29 4.56 -6.26 1.69
C THR A 29 4.49 -6.70 0.23
N HIS A 30 3.41 -7.35 -0.21
CA HIS A 30 3.34 -8.04 -1.51
C HIS A 30 2.55 -7.34 -2.62
N LYS A 31 1.87 -6.22 -2.32
CA LYS A 31 1.03 -5.51 -3.30
C LYS A 31 1.88 -4.55 -4.15
N SER A 32 1.61 -3.25 -4.10
CA SER A 32 2.39 -2.25 -4.84
C SER A 32 3.86 -2.22 -4.42
N LEU A 33 4.20 -2.67 -3.20
CA LEU A 33 5.57 -2.82 -2.71
C LEU A 33 6.32 -4.04 -3.31
N ARG A 34 5.62 -4.96 -4.00
CA ARG A 34 6.20 -6.07 -4.78
C ARG A 34 7.15 -7.02 -4.02
N GLY A 35 7.00 -7.12 -2.71
CA GLY A 35 7.74 -8.04 -1.86
C GLY A 35 7.06 -9.40 -1.63
N PRO A 36 7.59 -10.22 -0.70
CA PRO A 36 6.96 -11.48 -0.31
C PRO A 36 5.66 -11.23 0.47
N ARG A 37 4.84 -12.27 0.67
CA ARG A 37 3.66 -12.19 1.54
C ARG A 37 4.09 -12.02 3.00
N GLY A 38 3.82 -10.85 3.55
CA GLY A 38 4.09 -10.48 4.95
C GLY A 38 3.46 -9.13 5.28
N GLY A 39 3.78 -8.61 6.47
CA GLY A 39 3.31 -7.32 6.96
C GLY A 39 4.38 -6.55 7.72
N MET A 40 4.23 -5.22 7.77
CA MET A 40 5.04 -4.32 8.60
C MET A 40 4.12 -3.41 9.40
N ILE A 41 4.51 -3.11 10.63
CA ILE A 41 3.87 -2.13 11.50
C ILE A 41 4.90 -1.05 11.82
N PHE A 42 4.65 0.16 11.35
CA PHE A 42 5.44 1.33 11.69
C PHE A 42 4.70 2.13 12.77
N PHE A 43 5.46 2.71 13.68
CA PHE A 43 4.94 3.50 14.78
C PHE A 43 5.89 4.66 15.09
N LYS A 44 5.33 5.77 15.57
CA LYS A 44 6.13 6.86 16.16
C LYS A 44 6.82 6.36 17.43
N LYS A 45 8.03 6.88 17.67
CA LYS A 45 8.84 6.55 18.84
C LYS A 45 8.46 7.40 20.05
N ASP A 46 7.97 8.61 19.83
CA ASP A 46 7.50 9.46 20.92
C ASP A 46 6.19 8.90 21.51
N PRO A 47 6.01 8.96 22.85
CA PRO A 47 4.77 8.54 23.48
C PRO A 47 3.56 9.29 22.92
N ILE A 48 2.52 8.55 22.54
CA ILE A 48 1.26 9.12 22.03
C ILE A 48 0.20 8.93 23.08
N LEU A 49 -0.36 10.04 23.59
CA LEU A 49 -1.37 10.01 24.67
C LEU A 49 -0.91 9.23 25.92
N GLY A 50 0.39 9.29 26.24
CA GLY A 50 0.99 8.55 27.36
C GLY A 50 1.29 7.08 27.09
N VAL A 51 1.10 6.61 25.85
CA VAL A 51 1.37 5.21 25.45
C VAL A 51 2.70 5.15 24.71
N ASP A 52 3.61 4.28 25.18
CA ASP A 52 4.77 3.83 24.42
C ASP A 52 4.30 2.80 23.36
N LEU A 53 4.20 3.28 22.12
CA LEU A 53 3.76 2.44 21.00
C LEU A 53 4.75 1.33 20.68
N GLU A 54 6.05 1.52 20.91
CA GLU A 54 7.06 0.51 20.63
C GLU A 54 6.85 -0.73 21.49
N SER A 55 6.79 -0.54 22.81
CA SER A 55 6.56 -1.63 23.74
C SER A 55 5.18 -2.27 23.52
N ALA A 56 4.13 -1.46 23.36
CA ALA A 56 2.78 -1.96 23.18
C ALA A 56 2.63 -2.82 21.92
N ILE A 57 3.16 -2.35 20.77
CA ILE A 57 3.02 -3.05 19.48
C ILE A 57 3.92 -4.29 19.44
N ASN A 58 5.19 -4.20 19.84
CA ASN A 58 6.09 -5.35 19.80
C ASN A 58 5.58 -6.47 20.71
N ASN A 59 5.12 -6.15 21.94
CA ASN A 59 4.56 -7.13 22.86
C ASN A 59 3.25 -7.75 22.35
N ALA A 60 2.42 -6.98 21.64
CA ALA A 60 1.22 -7.51 21.00
C ALA A 60 1.56 -8.50 19.87
N VAL A 61 2.61 -8.25 19.10
CA VAL A 61 3.10 -9.21 18.08
C VAL A 61 3.65 -10.46 18.75
N PHE A 62 4.61 -10.31 19.65
CA PHE A 62 5.19 -11.38 20.44
C PHE A 62 5.52 -10.87 21.85
N PRO A 63 5.10 -11.56 22.92
CA PRO A 63 4.48 -12.90 22.95
C PRO A 63 2.95 -12.91 22.79
N GLY A 64 2.31 -11.78 22.47
CA GLY A 64 0.85 -11.65 22.50
C GLY A 64 0.08 -12.53 21.51
N LEU A 65 0.35 -12.40 20.21
CA LEU A 65 -0.47 -13.02 19.14
C LEU A 65 0.29 -14.03 18.28
N GLN A 66 1.59 -13.88 18.11
CA GLN A 66 2.43 -14.76 17.29
C GLN A 66 3.51 -15.46 18.12
N GLY A 67 4.08 -16.52 17.55
CA GLY A 67 5.21 -17.27 18.10
C GLY A 67 6.51 -17.00 17.34
N GLY A 68 7.11 -18.04 16.76
CA GLY A 68 8.37 -17.93 16.03
C GLY A 68 8.28 -17.10 14.74
N PRO A 69 9.25 -16.21 14.45
CA PRO A 69 9.24 -15.39 13.25
C PRO A 69 9.55 -16.19 11.97
N HIS A 70 8.94 -15.79 10.85
CA HIS A 70 9.19 -16.39 9.54
C HIS A 70 10.44 -15.76 8.88
N ASN A 71 11.63 -16.17 9.34
CA ASN A 71 12.91 -15.55 8.94
C ASN A 71 13.20 -15.58 7.43
N HIS A 72 12.73 -16.61 6.70
CA HIS A 72 12.85 -16.67 5.25
C HIS A 72 12.07 -15.54 4.55
N THR A 73 10.87 -15.21 5.05
CA THR A 73 10.07 -14.08 4.57
C THR A 73 10.73 -12.75 4.94
N ILE A 74 11.26 -12.63 6.16
CA ILE A 74 11.95 -11.41 6.61
C ILE A 74 13.19 -11.13 5.75
N GLY A 75 13.99 -12.16 5.44
CA GLY A 75 15.13 -12.05 4.53
C GLY A 75 14.72 -11.61 3.13
N GLY A 76 13.67 -12.23 2.55
CA GLY A 76 13.13 -11.82 1.26
C GLY A 76 12.60 -10.39 1.25
N LEU A 77 11.96 -9.95 2.34
CA LEU A 77 11.49 -8.58 2.51
C LEU A 77 12.65 -7.58 2.48
N ALA A 78 13.76 -7.87 3.16
CA ALA A 78 14.94 -7.01 3.16
C ALA A 78 15.51 -6.79 1.74
N VAL A 79 15.49 -7.84 0.90
CA VAL A 79 15.90 -7.74 -0.52
C VAL A 79 14.98 -6.79 -1.29
N CYS A 80 13.66 -6.93 -1.12
CA CYS A 80 12.69 -6.07 -1.80
C CYS A 80 12.80 -4.61 -1.34
N LEU A 81 12.92 -4.36 -0.03
CA LEU A 81 13.10 -3.01 0.51
C LEU A 81 14.38 -2.32 0.02
N LYS A 82 15.44 -3.09 -0.30
CA LYS A 82 16.63 -2.55 -0.97
C LYS A 82 16.32 -2.12 -2.40
N HIS A 83 15.58 -2.94 -3.16
CA HIS A 83 15.17 -2.64 -4.53
C HIS A 83 14.22 -1.43 -4.59
N ASP A 84 13.33 -1.26 -3.61
CA ASP A 84 12.35 -0.18 -3.58
C ASP A 84 12.97 1.23 -3.49
N LYS A 85 14.23 1.31 -3.04
CA LYS A 85 15.02 2.56 -3.00
C LYS A 85 15.64 2.93 -4.36
N SER A 86 15.53 2.07 -5.36
CA SER A 86 16.15 2.31 -6.67
C SER A 86 15.39 3.35 -7.50
N PRO A 87 16.09 4.11 -8.36
CA PRO A 87 15.45 4.98 -9.36
C PRO A 87 14.48 4.21 -10.28
N ASP A 88 14.83 2.98 -10.63
CA ASP A 88 14.01 2.10 -11.48
C ASP A 88 12.67 1.77 -10.82
N PHE A 89 12.65 1.54 -9.50
CA PHE A 89 11.41 1.34 -8.77
C PHE A 89 10.53 2.60 -8.79
N LYS A 90 11.12 3.79 -8.62
CA LYS A 90 10.36 5.04 -8.75
C LYS A 90 9.81 5.24 -10.17
N ALA A 91 10.60 4.95 -11.20
CA ALA A 91 10.13 4.99 -12.58
C ALA A 91 8.97 4.00 -12.81
N TYR A 92 9.09 2.79 -12.26
CA TYR A 92 8.02 1.78 -12.30
C TYR A 92 6.72 2.28 -11.65
N GLN A 93 6.78 2.88 -10.45
CA GLN A 93 5.57 3.36 -9.76
C GLN A 93 4.91 4.54 -10.50
N ASN A 94 5.69 5.46 -11.08
CA ASN A 94 5.14 6.49 -11.97
C ASN A 94 4.42 5.88 -13.18
N LYS A 95 4.97 4.79 -13.74
CA LYS A 95 4.33 4.07 -14.85
C LYS A 95 3.03 3.40 -14.43
N VAL A 96 2.95 2.85 -13.21
CA VAL A 96 1.70 2.29 -12.66
C VAL A 96 0.58 3.33 -12.62
N VAL A 97 0.84 4.52 -12.06
CA VAL A 97 -0.17 5.58 -11.95
C VAL A 97 -0.58 6.11 -13.33
N SER A 98 0.39 6.39 -14.21
CA SER A 98 0.09 6.88 -15.57
C SER A 98 -0.69 5.86 -16.41
N ASN A 99 -0.36 4.58 -16.31
CA ASN A 99 -1.12 3.52 -16.98
C ASN A 99 -2.55 3.42 -16.45
N CYS A 100 -2.75 3.56 -15.13
CA CYS A 100 -4.09 3.51 -14.54
C CYS A 100 -4.95 4.69 -15.01
N ARG A 101 -4.38 5.90 -15.09
CA ARG A 101 -5.06 7.08 -15.67
C ARG A 101 -5.41 6.88 -17.15
N ALA A 102 -4.49 6.30 -17.93
CA ALA A 102 -4.77 5.99 -19.34
C ALA A 102 -5.93 4.99 -19.49
N LEU A 103 -5.95 3.94 -18.66
CA LEU A 103 -7.07 2.98 -18.61
C LEU A 103 -8.38 3.65 -18.20
N ALA A 104 -8.34 4.49 -17.16
CA ALA A 104 -9.51 5.22 -16.67
C ALA A 104 -10.13 6.09 -17.78
N ASN A 105 -9.29 6.88 -18.46
CA ASN A 105 -9.72 7.74 -19.56
C ASN A 105 -10.34 6.91 -20.68
N ARG A 106 -9.69 5.80 -21.07
CA ARG A 106 -10.21 4.96 -22.14
C ARG A 106 -11.56 4.32 -21.80
N LEU A 107 -11.75 3.88 -20.54
CA LEU A 107 -13.02 3.34 -20.09
C LEU A 107 -14.13 4.40 -20.13
N MET A 108 -13.84 5.64 -19.70
CA MET A 108 -14.81 6.73 -19.76
C MET A 108 -15.15 7.13 -21.19
N GLU A 109 -14.18 7.17 -22.11
CA GLU A 109 -14.43 7.39 -23.56
C GLU A 109 -15.35 6.32 -24.17
N LEU A 110 -15.27 5.09 -23.65
CA LEU A 110 -16.12 3.98 -24.06
C LEU A 110 -17.52 4.01 -23.40
N GLY A 111 -17.81 5.01 -22.58
CA GLY A 111 -19.11 5.18 -21.91
C GLY A 111 -19.25 4.44 -20.59
N TYR A 112 -18.19 3.83 -20.05
CA TYR A 112 -18.23 3.23 -18.73
C TYR A 112 -18.21 4.30 -17.64
N LYS A 113 -19.03 4.09 -16.60
CA LYS A 113 -19.03 4.93 -15.41
C LYS A 113 -17.96 4.45 -14.44
N LEU A 114 -17.02 5.33 -14.07
CA LEU A 114 -16.07 5.08 -12.99
C LEU A 114 -16.58 5.71 -11.69
N VAL A 115 -16.46 4.98 -10.57
CA VAL A 115 -16.65 5.57 -9.24
C VAL A 115 -15.63 6.70 -9.06
N SER A 116 -16.06 7.85 -8.53
CA SER A 116 -15.29 9.10 -8.43
C SER A 116 -14.86 9.76 -9.75
N GLY A 117 -15.20 9.18 -10.92
CA GLY A 117 -14.93 9.78 -12.23
C GLY A 117 -13.46 9.71 -12.68
N GLY A 118 -12.63 8.86 -12.07
CA GLY A 118 -11.22 8.74 -12.43
C GLY A 118 -10.40 7.90 -11.45
N THR A 119 -9.10 8.21 -11.38
CA THR A 119 -8.18 7.60 -10.41
C THR A 119 -6.95 8.48 -10.15
N ASP A 120 -6.52 8.51 -8.90
CA ASP A 120 -5.27 9.12 -8.45
C ASP A 120 -4.22 8.08 -8.03
N ASN A 121 -4.50 6.79 -8.20
CA ASN A 121 -3.63 5.70 -7.76
C ASN A 121 -3.51 4.58 -8.81
N HIS A 122 -3.38 3.34 -8.36
CA HIS A 122 -3.10 2.16 -9.18
C HIS A 122 -4.34 1.35 -9.57
N LEU A 123 -5.56 1.78 -9.19
CA LEU A 123 -6.79 1.07 -9.56
C LEU A 123 -7.90 2.01 -10.04
N VAL A 124 -8.88 1.43 -10.74
CA VAL A 124 -10.17 2.05 -11.07
C VAL A 124 -11.29 1.13 -10.57
N LEU A 125 -12.45 1.71 -10.29
CA LEU A 125 -13.65 0.95 -9.95
C LEU A 125 -14.75 1.30 -10.95
N VAL A 126 -15.11 0.34 -11.79
CA VAL A 126 -16.14 0.49 -12.82
C VAL A 126 -17.50 0.16 -12.20
N ASP A 127 -18.48 1.06 -12.36
CA ASP A 127 -19.87 0.86 -11.98
C ASP A 127 -20.64 0.28 -13.19
N LEU A 128 -20.96 -1.01 -13.11
CA LEU A 128 -21.67 -1.75 -14.17
C LEU A 128 -23.20 -1.65 -14.08
N ARG A 129 -23.74 -1.11 -12.98
CA ARG A 129 -25.19 -0.98 -12.78
C ARG A 129 -25.91 -0.19 -13.88
N PRO A 130 -25.35 0.90 -14.46
CA PRO A 130 -25.98 1.60 -15.59
C PRO A 130 -26.14 0.74 -16.85
N LEU A 131 -25.38 -0.36 -16.95
CA LEU A 131 -25.47 -1.33 -18.05
C LEU A 131 -26.42 -2.49 -17.72
N GLY A 132 -27.04 -2.51 -16.54
CA GLY A 132 -27.87 -3.62 -16.08
C GLY A 132 -27.08 -4.91 -15.78
N LEU A 133 -25.77 -4.80 -15.54
CA LEU A 133 -24.87 -5.92 -15.26
C LEU A 133 -24.36 -5.86 -13.81
N ASP A 134 -24.01 -7.01 -13.26
CA ASP A 134 -23.20 -7.13 -12.05
C ASP A 134 -21.72 -7.42 -12.41
N GLY A 135 -20.89 -7.67 -11.40
CA GLY A 135 -19.46 -7.93 -11.59
C GLY A 135 -19.07 -9.40 -11.58
N ALA A 136 -20.03 -10.33 -11.55
CA ALA A 136 -19.80 -11.77 -11.42
C ALA A 136 -19.79 -12.48 -12.78
#